data_AF-A0AA35TI58-F1
#
_entry.id   AF-A0AA35TI58-F1
#
_cell.length_a   1.000
_cell.length_b   1.000
_cell.length_c   1.000
_cell.angle_alpha   90.00
_cell.angle_beta   90.00
_cell.angle_gamma   90.00
#
_symmetry.space_group_name_H-M   'P 1'
#
loop_
_entity.id
_entity.type
_entity.pdbx_description
1 polymer ?
#
loop_
_entity_poly.entity_id
_entity_poly.type
_entity_poly.pdbx_seq_one_letter_code
_entity_poly.pdbx_strand_id
1 'polypeptide(L)'
;MRWRSLVQDVLGVRAVRSGLWRSARQLSISLRRYRRLEDEAHEVRERLERNILRAGLRLMKGDRAALEENVRQRAVSVDLEKLYQLQSEYFGLNGHLQTLRQQRNINIHAQSKVMRGDGNEHVEKGRQLRDEIAELEDQKSVLERAMYPLVSLLPNTSHPLSPVGGYENVKVIRTHGNKPVFDFPVRSHVDIAESLGLVDFRWGLSHMMIM
;
A
#
# COMPACT_ATOMS: atom_id res chain seq x y z
N MET A 1 -17.64 5.33 31.62
CA MET A 1 -17.48 6.49 32.53
C MET A 1 -16.71 7.57 31.78
N ARG A 2 -17.05 8.87 31.68
CA ARG A 2 -18.28 9.63 31.92
C ARG A 2 -18.11 10.96 31.13
N TRP A 3 -18.13 10.95 29.78
CA TRP A 3 -18.00 12.18 28.96
C TRP A 3 -19.03 13.28 29.31
N ARG A 4 -20.13 12.88 29.96
CA ARG A 4 -21.13 13.80 30.55
C ARG A 4 -20.57 14.70 31.65
N SER A 5 -19.60 14.28 32.46
CA SER A 5 -19.06 15.13 33.53
C SER A 5 -18.05 16.15 33.02
N LEU A 6 -17.16 15.75 32.10
CA LEU A 6 -16.16 16.67 31.54
C LEU A 6 -16.78 17.84 30.74
N VAL A 7 -17.94 17.60 30.11
CA VAL A 7 -18.70 18.62 29.37
C VAL A 7 -19.54 19.49 30.30
N GLN A 8 -19.88 19.01 31.51
CA GLN A 8 -20.56 19.79 32.53
C GLN A 8 -19.60 20.73 33.28
N ASP A 9 -18.34 20.35 33.46
CA ASP A 9 -17.36 21.12 34.22
C ASP A 9 -16.73 22.28 33.43
N VAL A 10 -16.60 22.16 32.10
CA VAL A 10 -16.03 23.23 31.25
C VAL A 10 -17.05 24.32 30.89
N LEU A 11 -18.35 24.03 31.00
CA LEU A 11 -19.43 24.92 30.54
C LEU A 11 -20.40 25.23 31.68
N GLY A 12 -19.86 25.82 32.74
CA GLY A 12 -20.64 26.46 33.81
C GLY A 12 -21.35 27.74 33.36
N VAL A 13 -22.18 27.70 32.31
CA VAL A 13 -23.08 28.80 31.95
C VAL A 13 -24.41 28.25 31.44
N ARG A 14 -25.47 28.51 32.21
CA ARG A 14 -26.88 28.35 31.82
C ARG A 14 -27.14 29.15 30.52
N ALA A 15 -27.84 28.52 29.57
CA ALA A 15 -28.49 29.13 28.41
C ALA A 15 -27.70 29.34 27.10
N VAL A 16 -27.17 28.25 26.50
CA VAL A 16 -27.10 28.10 25.02
C VAL A 16 -27.36 26.62 24.67
N ARG A 17 -28.50 26.07 25.11
CA ARG A 17 -28.70 24.61 25.20
C ARG A 17 -29.24 23.90 23.94
N SER A 18 -29.55 24.59 22.84
CA SER A 18 -30.11 23.92 21.64
C SER A 18 -29.18 23.95 20.42
N GLY A 19 -28.45 25.04 20.18
CA GLY A 19 -27.53 25.18 19.05
C GLY A 19 -26.21 24.41 19.26
N LEU A 20 -25.55 24.65 20.39
CA LEU A 20 -24.27 23.99 20.74
C LEU A 20 -24.37 22.46 20.82
N TRP A 21 -25.51 21.93 21.26
CA TRP A 21 -25.74 20.47 21.31
C TRP A 21 -25.94 19.85 19.92
N ARG A 22 -26.56 20.57 18.98
CA ARG A 22 -26.67 20.14 17.57
C ARG A 22 -25.30 20.20 16.89
N SER A 23 -24.52 21.25 17.15
CA SER A 23 -23.15 21.41 16.64
C SER A 23 -22.19 20.36 17.22
N ALA A 24 -22.24 20.08 18.53
CA ALA A 24 -21.45 19.02 19.16
C ALA A 24 -21.84 17.62 18.65
N ARG A 25 -23.14 17.37 18.42
CA ARG A 25 -23.62 16.13 17.82
C ARG A 25 -23.15 15.99 16.36
N GLN A 26 -23.24 17.04 15.55
CA GLN A 26 -22.71 17.06 14.18
C GLN A 26 -21.20 16.83 14.16
N LEU A 27 -20.42 17.51 15.00
CA LEU A 27 -18.97 17.28 15.13
C LEU A 27 -18.67 15.83 15.53
N SER A 28 -19.41 15.25 16.46
CA SER A 28 -19.24 13.84 16.84
C SER A 28 -19.58 12.84 15.72
N ILE A 29 -20.51 13.19 14.82
CA ILE A 29 -20.86 12.38 13.65
C ILE A 29 -19.76 12.51 12.59
N SER A 30 -19.30 13.73 12.33
CA SER A 30 -18.20 14.01 11.41
C SER A 30 -16.89 13.34 11.86
N LEU A 31 -16.54 13.40 13.15
CA LEU A 31 -15.36 12.72 13.70
C LEU A 31 -15.45 11.19 13.59
N ARG A 32 -16.63 10.60 13.83
CA ARG A 32 -16.85 9.16 13.63
C ARG A 32 -16.75 8.77 12.16
N ARG A 33 -17.25 9.62 11.27
CA ARG A 33 -17.13 9.41 9.81
C ARG A 33 -15.67 9.52 9.37
N TYR A 34 -14.92 10.47 9.91
CA TYR A 34 -13.50 10.64 9.61
C TYR A 34 -12.68 9.44 10.09
N ARG A 35 -12.84 9.00 11.34
CA ARG A 35 -12.17 7.79 11.85
C ARG A 35 -12.49 6.56 11.02
N ARG A 36 -13.75 6.38 10.60
CA ARG A 36 -14.12 5.28 9.71
C ARG A 36 -13.36 5.35 8.38
N LEU A 37 -13.24 6.53 7.78
CA LEU A 37 -12.49 6.71 6.54
C LEU A 37 -10.99 6.45 6.74
N GLU A 38 -10.43 6.82 7.91
CA GLU A 38 -9.05 6.49 8.26
C GLU A 38 -8.85 4.97 8.41
N ASP A 39 -9.76 4.28 9.11
CA ASP A 39 -9.72 2.83 9.27
C ASP A 39 -9.84 2.11 7.91
N GLU A 40 -10.78 2.56 7.06
CA GLU A 40 -10.96 2.04 5.69
C GLU A 40 -9.71 2.29 4.82
N ALA A 41 -9.11 3.47 4.92
CA ALA A 41 -7.88 3.79 4.19
C ALA A 41 -6.69 2.93 4.66
N HIS A 42 -6.58 2.70 5.98
CA HIS A 42 -5.56 1.82 6.55
C HIS A 42 -5.72 0.38 6.05
N GLU A 43 -6.95 -0.15 6.05
CA GLU A 43 -7.23 -1.50 5.54
C GLU A 43 -6.90 -1.64 4.04
N VAL A 44 -7.29 -0.64 3.24
CA VAL A 44 -6.97 -0.62 1.80
C VAL A 44 -5.45 -0.58 1.58
N ARG A 45 -4.73 0.22 2.38
CA ARG A 45 -3.26 0.32 2.31
C ARG A 45 -2.60 -1.01 2.64
N GLU A 46 -2.94 -1.62 3.77
CA GLU A 46 -2.39 -2.94 4.13
C GLU A 46 -2.68 -4.00 3.06
N ARG A 47 -3.90 -3.99 2.51
CA ARG A 47 -4.27 -4.91 1.43
C ARG A 47 -3.40 -4.68 0.18
N LEU A 48 -3.14 -3.42 -0.16
CA LEU A 48 -2.28 -3.06 -1.28
C LEU A 48 -0.83 -3.51 -1.04
N GLU A 49 -0.28 -3.24 0.15
CA GLU A 49 1.08 -3.64 0.52
C GLU A 49 1.25 -5.17 0.44
N ARG A 50 0.27 -5.93 0.97
CA ARG A 50 0.25 -7.40 0.85
C ARG A 50 0.17 -7.87 -0.59
N ASN A 51 -0.61 -7.19 -1.45
CA ASN A 51 -0.72 -7.55 -2.85
C ASN A 51 0.57 -7.25 -3.64
N ILE A 52 1.23 -6.13 -3.35
CA ILE A 52 2.51 -5.75 -3.94
C ILE A 52 3.59 -6.77 -3.55
N LEU A 53 3.68 -7.11 -2.26
CA LEU A 53 4.59 -8.16 -1.78
C LEU A 53 4.37 -9.49 -2.50
N ARG A 54 3.11 -9.94 -2.63
CA ARG A 54 2.78 -11.17 -3.37
C ARG A 54 3.18 -11.09 -4.85
N ALA A 55 2.98 -9.95 -5.50
CA ALA A 55 3.38 -9.75 -6.89
C ALA A 55 4.90 -9.81 -7.06
N GLY A 56 5.65 -9.12 -6.19
CA GLY A 56 7.11 -9.17 -6.17
C GLY A 56 7.66 -10.56 -5.93
N LEU A 57 7.14 -11.27 -4.91
CA LEU A 57 7.51 -12.66 -4.64
C LEU A 57 7.27 -13.57 -5.86
N ARG A 58 6.21 -13.33 -6.63
CA ARG A 58 5.92 -14.06 -7.86
C ARG A 58 6.95 -13.76 -8.96
N LEU A 59 7.34 -12.49 -9.12
CA LEU A 59 8.37 -12.09 -10.09
C LEU A 59 9.72 -12.75 -9.74
N MET A 60 10.09 -12.75 -8.47
CA MET A 60 11.34 -13.34 -7.99
C MET A 60 11.39 -14.87 -8.05
N LYS A 61 10.24 -15.55 -8.12
CA LYS A 61 10.16 -17.01 -8.33
C LYS A 61 10.60 -17.42 -9.75
N GLY A 62 10.57 -16.47 -10.70
CA GLY A 62 11.03 -16.71 -12.07
C GLY A 62 12.56 -16.82 -12.17
N ASP A 63 13.07 -16.60 -13.37
CA ASP A 63 14.51 -16.56 -13.62
C ASP A 63 15.14 -15.29 -13.03
N ARG A 64 16.06 -15.48 -12.07
CA ARG A 64 16.82 -14.40 -11.44
C ARG A 64 17.61 -13.58 -12.44
N ALA A 65 18.26 -14.22 -13.42
CA ALA A 65 19.07 -13.52 -14.41
C ALA A 65 18.21 -12.62 -15.31
N ALA A 66 17.02 -13.10 -15.68
CA ALA A 66 16.06 -12.32 -16.45
C ALA A 66 15.51 -11.10 -15.66
N LEU A 67 15.29 -11.26 -14.35
CA LEU A 67 14.87 -10.16 -13.49
C LEU A 67 15.97 -9.10 -13.35
N GLU A 68 17.21 -9.52 -13.08
CA GLU A 68 18.37 -8.62 -12.99
C GLU A 68 18.58 -7.83 -14.28
N GLU A 69 18.45 -8.49 -15.43
CA GLU A 69 18.56 -7.83 -16.72
C GLU A 69 17.42 -6.84 -16.98
N ASN A 70 16.18 -7.19 -16.63
CA ASN A 70 15.05 -6.27 -16.77
C ASN A 70 15.20 -5.02 -15.87
N VAL A 71 15.70 -5.19 -14.65
CA VAL A 71 16.00 -4.07 -13.74
C VAL A 71 17.07 -3.16 -14.35
N ARG A 72 18.11 -3.74 -14.94
CA ARG A 72 19.18 -3.02 -15.65
C ARG A 72 18.64 -2.23 -16.84
N GLN A 73 17.84 -2.88 -17.69
CA GLN A 73 17.27 -2.27 -18.90
C GLN A 73 16.31 -1.11 -18.59
N ARG A 74 15.62 -1.18 -17.45
CA ARG A 74 14.70 -0.12 -17.00
C ARG A 74 15.38 0.95 -16.14
N ALA A 75 16.70 0.85 -15.96
CA ALA A 75 17.53 1.79 -15.22
C ALA A 75 17.00 2.09 -13.80
N VAL A 76 16.46 1.07 -13.12
CA VAL A 76 15.95 1.22 -11.75
C VAL A 76 17.02 0.81 -10.75
N SER A 77 17.22 1.63 -9.71
CA SER A 77 18.11 1.30 -8.60
C SER A 77 17.36 0.48 -7.55
N VAL A 78 17.61 -0.83 -7.52
CA VAL A 78 17.09 -1.76 -6.50
C VAL A 78 18.22 -2.63 -5.99
N ASP A 79 18.33 -2.76 -4.66
CA ASP A 79 19.23 -3.72 -4.03
C ASP A 79 18.61 -5.12 -4.08
N LEU A 80 18.91 -5.84 -5.16
CA LEU A 80 18.39 -7.18 -5.40
C LEU A 80 18.98 -8.21 -4.43
N GLU A 81 20.23 -8.05 -4.00
CA GLU A 81 20.87 -9.02 -3.11
C GLU A 81 20.22 -9.00 -1.73
N LYS A 82 20.02 -7.81 -1.16
CA LYS A 82 19.27 -7.64 0.08
C LYS A 82 17.83 -8.16 -0.05
N LEU A 83 17.19 -7.94 -1.19
CA LEU A 83 15.83 -8.41 -1.43
C LEU A 83 15.75 -9.95 -1.44
N TYR A 84 16.69 -10.64 -2.09
CA TYR A 84 16.77 -12.10 -2.09
C TYR A 84 17.10 -12.67 -0.70
N GLN A 85 17.94 -11.98 0.09
CA GLN A 85 18.20 -12.35 1.48
C GLN A 85 16.92 -12.32 2.31
N LEU A 86 16.18 -11.20 2.29
CA LEU A 86 14.92 -11.04 3.02
C LEU A 86 13.86 -12.06 2.55
N GLN A 87 13.84 -12.37 1.25
CA GLN A 87 12.95 -13.40 0.70
C GLN A 87 13.25 -14.78 1.28
N SER A 88 14.52 -15.15 1.40
CA SER A 88 14.95 -16.43 1.99
C SER A 88 14.50 -16.54 3.44
N GLU A 89 14.73 -15.49 4.24
CA GLU A 89 14.28 -15.39 5.63
C GLU A 89 12.75 -15.50 5.73
N TYR A 90 12.01 -14.81 4.85
CA TYR A 90 10.55 -14.88 4.78
C TYR A 90 10.02 -16.29 4.48
N PHE A 91 10.65 -17.03 3.56
CA PHE A 91 10.24 -18.40 3.26
C PHE A 91 10.59 -19.38 4.39
N GLY A 92 11.77 -19.23 5.00
CA GLY A 92 12.16 -20.02 6.17
C GLY A 92 11.18 -19.83 7.33
N LEU A 93 10.85 -18.58 7.63
CA LEU A 93 9.91 -18.24 8.70
C LEU A 93 8.49 -18.74 8.40
N ASN A 94 8.01 -18.64 7.15
CA ASN A 94 6.72 -19.21 6.77
C ASN A 94 6.68 -20.73 6.89
N GLY A 95 7.76 -21.42 6.53
CA GLY A 95 7.87 -22.87 6.71
C GLY A 95 7.80 -23.27 8.19
N HIS A 96 8.46 -22.51 9.05
CA HIS A 96 8.40 -22.69 10.50
C HIS A 96 6.98 -22.46 11.03
N LEU A 97 6.33 -21.36 10.64
CA LEU A 97 4.93 -21.07 11.00
C LEU A 97 3.97 -22.17 10.55
N GLN A 98 4.15 -22.71 9.35
CA GLN A 98 3.32 -23.81 8.85
C GLN A 98 3.49 -25.07 9.71
N THR A 99 4.72 -25.36 10.12
CA THR A 99 5.05 -26.50 10.99
C THR A 99 4.39 -26.35 12.36
N LEU A 100 4.52 -25.20 13.02
CA LEU A 100 3.88 -24.95 14.32
C LEU A 100 2.35 -24.98 14.23
N ARG A 101 1.77 -24.42 13.16
CA ARG A 101 0.32 -24.50 12.93
C ARG A 101 -0.15 -25.94 12.77
N GLN A 102 0.62 -26.79 12.09
CA GLN A 102 0.34 -28.22 11.99
C GLN A 102 0.44 -28.91 13.34
N GLN A 103 1.50 -28.64 14.12
CA GLN A 103 1.67 -29.19 15.47
C GLN A 103 0.52 -28.76 16.41
N ARG A 104 0.09 -27.50 16.34
CA ARG A 104 -1.06 -26.99 17.09
C ARG A 104 -2.34 -27.73 16.73
N ASN A 105 -2.60 -27.95 15.45
CA ASN A 105 -3.78 -28.68 15.00
C ASN A 105 -3.74 -30.15 15.47
N ILE A 106 -2.57 -30.81 15.41
CA ILE A 106 -2.36 -32.16 15.95
C ILE A 106 -2.63 -32.18 17.46
N ASN A 107 -2.13 -31.20 18.20
CA ASN A 107 -2.31 -31.09 19.64
C ASN A 107 -3.79 -30.88 20.02
N ILE A 108 -4.54 -30.05 19.27
CA ILE A 108 -5.99 -29.86 19.46
C ILE A 108 -6.74 -31.18 19.23
N HIS A 109 -6.39 -31.92 18.16
CA HIS A 109 -7.00 -33.22 17.90
C HIS A 109 -6.67 -34.25 18.98
N ALA A 110 -5.43 -34.29 19.47
CA ALA A 110 -5.03 -35.16 20.58
C ALA A 110 -5.79 -34.82 21.86
N GLN A 111 -5.88 -33.52 22.21
CA GLN A 111 -6.65 -33.05 23.36
C GLN A 111 -8.11 -33.49 23.33
N SER A 112 -8.75 -33.48 22.15
CA SER A 112 -10.15 -33.90 22.00
C SER A 112 -10.39 -35.41 22.24
N LYS A 113 -9.33 -36.23 22.18
CA LYS A 113 -9.39 -37.69 22.35
C LYS A 113 -9.07 -38.16 23.77
N VAL A 114 -8.50 -37.30 24.62
CA VAL A 114 -8.15 -37.64 26.01
C VAL A 114 -9.41 -37.52 26.89
N MET A 115 -9.78 -38.61 27.59
CA MET A 115 -10.85 -38.56 28.60
C MET A 115 -10.45 -37.66 29.78
N ARG A 116 -11.44 -36.96 30.36
CA ARG A 116 -11.27 -35.95 31.42
C ARG A 116 -10.32 -36.43 32.53
N GLY A 117 -9.08 -35.91 32.55
CA GLY A 117 -8.07 -36.22 33.57
C GLY A 117 -6.64 -35.83 33.18
N ASP A 118 -6.17 -36.26 32.00
CA ASP A 118 -4.78 -36.08 31.52
C ASP A 118 -4.59 -34.90 30.55
N GLY A 119 -5.55 -33.97 30.49
CA GLY A 119 -5.56 -32.88 29.50
C GLY A 119 -4.56 -31.74 29.74
N ASN A 120 -3.93 -31.66 30.92
CA ASN A 120 -3.11 -30.50 31.31
C ASN A 120 -1.85 -30.33 30.44
N GLU A 121 -1.22 -31.43 30.01
CA GLU A 121 -0.03 -31.36 29.16
C GLU A 121 -0.36 -30.82 27.75
N HIS A 122 -1.50 -31.22 27.19
CA HIS A 122 -1.98 -30.72 25.91
C HIS A 122 -2.41 -29.25 25.98
N VAL A 123 -2.97 -28.81 27.12
CA VAL A 123 -3.31 -27.40 27.35
C VAL A 123 -2.03 -26.54 27.36
N GLU A 124 -1.01 -26.97 28.10
CA GLU A 124 0.24 -26.23 28.21
C GLU A 124 1.01 -26.19 26.89
N LYS A 125 1.15 -27.34 26.19
CA LYS A 125 1.70 -27.39 24.83
C LYS A 125 0.93 -26.49 23.86
N GLY A 126 -0.41 -26.46 23.97
CA GLY A 126 -1.26 -25.62 23.15
C GLY A 126 -1.10 -24.13 23.42
N ARG A 127 -0.71 -23.75 24.64
CA ARG A 127 -0.37 -22.37 25.01
C ARG A 127 1.01 -21.99 24.44
N GLN A 128 2.03 -22.81 24.67
CA GLN A 128 3.38 -22.60 24.13
C GLN A 128 3.38 -22.42 22.61
N LEU A 129 2.72 -23.33 21.88
CA LEU A 129 2.57 -23.23 20.43
C LEU A 129 1.84 -21.95 19.99
N ARG A 130 0.94 -21.41 20.82
CA ARG A 130 0.21 -20.17 20.51
C ARG A 130 1.10 -18.95 20.66
N ASP A 131 1.90 -18.93 21.74
CA ASP A 131 2.85 -17.86 22.03
C ASP A 131 3.98 -17.84 20.98
N GLU A 132 4.53 -19.01 20.62
CA GLU A 132 5.54 -19.14 19.55
C GLU A 132 5.00 -18.71 18.17
N ILE A 133 3.77 -19.08 17.83
CA ILE A 133 3.14 -18.63 16.58
C ILE A 133 2.97 -17.11 16.58
N ALA A 134 2.55 -16.51 17.70
CA ALA A 134 2.38 -15.06 17.79
C ALA A 134 3.71 -14.32 17.60
N GLU A 135 4.79 -14.80 18.23
CA GLU A 135 6.12 -14.22 18.08
C GLU A 135 6.62 -14.29 16.62
N LEU A 136 6.46 -15.45 15.97
CA LEU A 136 6.84 -15.59 14.56
C LEU A 136 5.95 -14.76 13.62
N GLU A 137 4.67 -14.56 13.94
CA GLU A 137 3.78 -13.68 13.17
C GLU A 137 4.22 -12.21 13.25
N ASP A 138 4.69 -11.76 14.42
CA ASP A 138 5.26 -10.42 14.59
C ASP A 138 6.57 -10.27 13.80
N GLN A 139 7.48 -11.24 13.89
CA GLN A 139 8.71 -11.26 13.09
C GLN A 139 8.41 -11.25 11.59
N LYS A 140 7.40 -12.01 11.14
CA LYS A 140 6.91 -11.99 9.76
C LYS A 140 6.47 -10.59 9.34
N SER A 141 5.71 -9.90 10.19
CA SER A 141 5.24 -8.54 9.90
C SER A 141 6.41 -7.56 9.73
N VAL A 142 7.44 -7.68 10.56
CA VAL A 142 8.66 -6.86 10.44
C VAL A 142 9.38 -7.13 9.11
N LEU A 143 9.54 -8.40 8.73
CA LEU A 143 10.13 -8.77 7.43
C LEU A 143 9.31 -8.24 6.25
N GLU A 144 7.99 -8.39 6.28
CA GLU A 144 7.10 -7.87 5.23
C GLU A 144 7.23 -6.35 5.06
N ARG A 145 7.32 -5.60 6.17
CA ARG A 145 7.55 -4.14 6.15
C ARG A 145 8.92 -3.77 5.59
N ALA A 146 9.96 -4.56 5.88
CA ALA A 146 11.31 -4.33 5.35
C ALA A 146 11.41 -4.67 3.85
N MET A 147 10.68 -5.69 3.39
CA MET A 147 10.66 -6.11 1.98
C MET A 147 9.85 -5.16 1.10
N TYR A 148 8.74 -4.61 1.61
CA TYR A 148 7.81 -3.78 0.85
C TYR A 148 8.48 -2.65 0.03
N PRO A 149 9.37 -1.80 0.59
CA PRO A 149 9.98 -0.72 -0.17
C PRO A 149 10.85 -1.24 -1.33
N LEU A 150 11.57 -2.35 -1.13
CA LEU A 150 12.42 -2.94 -2.17
C LEU A 150 11.58 -3.57 -3.29
N VAL A 151 10.52 -4.31 -2.91
CA VAL A 151 9.59 -4.92 -3.86
C VAL A 151 8.83 -3.85 -4.66
N SER A 152 8.46 -2.74 -4.04
CA SER A 152 7.73 -1.66 -4.71
C SER A 152 8.53 -0.96 -5.80
N LEU A 153 9.87 -1.06 -5.76
CA LEU A 153 10.75 -0.54 -6.79
C LEU A 153 10.96 -1.53 -7.94
N LEU A 154 10.61 -2.82 -7.77
CA LEU A 154 10.77 -3.79 -8.85
C LEU A 154 9.86 -3.42 -10.03
N PRO A 155 10.43 -3.22 -11.23
CA PRO A 155 9.61 -2.99 -12.40
C PRO A 155 8.91 -4.28 -12.83
N ASN A 156 7.81 -4.13 -13.57
CA ASN A 156 7.21 -5.25 -14.26
C ASN A 156 8.14 -5.81 -15.36
N THR A 157 7.90 -7.05 -15.79
CA THR A 157 8.61 -7.67 -16.92
C THR A 157 8.42 -6.86 -18.20
N SER A 158 9.54 -6.62 -18.89
CA SER A 158 9.51 -5.98 -20.20
C SER A 158 9.13 -6.98 -21.27
N HIS A 159 8.33 -6.55 -22.25
CA HIS A 159 7.96 -7.41 -23.36
C HIS A 159 9.20 -7.65 -24.26
N PRO A 160 9.41 -8.84 -24.83
CA PRO A 160 10.61 -9.14 -25.64
C PRO A 160 10.80 -8.23 -26.86
N LEU A 161 9.72 -7.65 -27.38
CA LEU A 161 9.75 -6.72 -28.52
C LEU A 161 9.89 -5.24 -28.13
N SER A 162 9.89 -4.93 -26.83
CA SER A 162 10.07 -3.56 -26.37
C SER A 162 11.49 -3.10 -26.70
N PRO A 163 11.66 -1.93 -27.34
CA PRO A 163 13.00 -1.39 -27.58
C PRO A 163 13.68 -1.10 -26.25
N VAL A 164 14.95 -1.52 -26.14
CA VAL A 164 15.79 -1.29 -24.97
C VAL A 164 16.43 0.10 -25.08
N GLY A 165 16.50 0.84 -23.97
CA GLY A 165 17.07 2.19 -23.90
C GLY A 165 16.01 3.28 -23.72
N GLY A 166 16.41 4.52 -23.95
CA GLY A 166 15.58 5.69 -23.73
C GLY A 166 14.73 6.10 -24.94
N TYR A 167 14.35 7.37 -24.95
CA TYR A 167 13.53 7.97 -26.02
C TYR A 167 14.18 7.87 -27.40
N GLU A 168 15.51 7.77 -27.46
CA GLU A 168 16.29 7.61 -28.69
C GLU A 168 16.02 6.29 -29.42
N ASN A 169 15.59 5.25 -28.71
CA ASN A 169 15.36 3.92 -29.28
C ASN A 169 13.87 3.64 -29.58
N VAL A 170 13.00 4.64 -29.45
CA VAL A 170 11.57 4.50 -29.75
C VAL A 170 11.35 4.17 -31.22
N LYS A 171 10.65 3.06 -31.49
CA LYS A 171 10.33 2.62 -32.84
C LYS A 171 8.92 3.06 -33.24
N VAL A 172 8.82 3.76 -34.37
CA VAL A 172 7.54 4.08 -35.00
C VAL A 172 7.02 2.82 -35.69
N ILE A 173 5.95 2.22 -35.15
CA ILE A 173 5.35 0.98 -35.70
C ILE A 173 4.45 1.29 -36.90
N ARG A 174 3.71 2.41 -36.84
CA ARG A 174 2.81 2.85 -37.90
C ARG A 174 2.55 4.35 -37.80
N THR A 175 2.53 5.03 -38.94
CA THR A 175 2.00 6.40 -39.07
C THR A 175 0.65 6.35 -39.80
N HIS A 176 -0.25 7.28 -39.48
CA HIS A 176 -1.57 7.35 -40.12
C HIS A 176 -1.85 8.77 -40.57
N GLY A 177 -2.33 8.92 -41.81
CA GLY A 177 -2.50 10.21 -42.47
C GLY A 177 -1.18 10.87 -42.86
N ASN A 178 -1.29 12.08 -43.40
CA ASN A 178 -0.15 12.93 -43.76
C ASN A 178 -0.14 14.18 -42.87
N LYS A 179 1.05 14.74 -42.62
CA LYS A 179 1.15 16.04 -41.93
C LYS A 179 0.47 17.11 -42.81
N PRO A 180 -0.44 17.93 -42.25
CA PRO A 180 -1.10 18.99 -43.02
C PRO A 180 -0.08 20.01 -43.51
N VAL A 181 -0.29 20.50 -44.73
CA VAL A 181 0.49 21.57 -45.34
C VAL A 181 -0.29 22.86 -45.15
N PHE A 182 0.36 23.87 -44.57
CA PHE A 182 -0.22 25.18 -44.34
C PHE A 182 0.43 26.21 -45.26
N ASP A 183 -0.38 27.08 -45.83
CA ASP A 183 0.02 28.26 -46.62
C ASP A 183 0.22 29.52 -45.76
N PHE A 184 0.08 29.39 -44.43
CA PHE A 184 0.29 30.43 -43.44
C PHE A 184 1.27 30.00 -42.34
N PRO A 185 1.88 30.95 -41.59
CA PRO A 185 2.72 30.63 -40.44
C PRO A 185 1.95 29.84 -39.36
N VAL A 186 2.40 28.62 -39.08
CA VAL A 186 1.78 27.74 -38.08
C VAL A 186 1.95 28.34 -36.68
N ARG A 187 0.84 28.54 -35.98
CA ARG A 187 0.81 29.00 -34.58
C ARG A 187 0.68 27.82 -33.62
N SER A 188 1.15 27.99 -32.40
CA SER A 188 0.95 26.97 -31.37
C SER A 188 -0.52 26.92 -30.93
N HIS A 189 -0.93 25.81 -30.30
CA HIS A 189 -2.28 25.69 -29.73
C HIS A 189 -2.54 26.74 -28.63
N VAL A 190 -1.50 27.21 -27.93
CA VAL A 190 -1.58 28.26 -26.91
C VAL A 190 -1.94 29.60 -27.56
N ASP A 191 -1.19 30.02 -28.59
CA ASP A 191 -1.43 31.30 -29.28
C ASP A 191 -2.82 31.35 -29.94
N ILE A 192 -3.26 30.22 -30.50
CA ILE A 192 -4.60 30.10 -31.08
C ILE A 192 -5.65 30.28 -29.99
N ALA A 193 -5.53 29.58 -28.87
CA ALA A 193 -6.47 29.65 -27.76
C ALA A 193 -6.56 31.06 -27.13
N GLU A 194 -5.43 31.75 -26.95
CA GLU A 194 -5.39 33.13 -26.44
C GLU A 194 -6.00 34.12 -27.44
N SER A 195 -5.66 34.00 -28.73
CA SER A 195 -6.19 34.89 -29.78
C SER A 195 -7.70 34.76 -29.95
N LEU A 196 -8.26 33.58 -29.66
CA LEU A 196 -9.69 33.31 -29.68
C LEU A 196 -10.38 33.60 -28.34
N GLY A 197 -9.63 34.02 -27.31
CA GLY A 197 -10.16 34.28 -25.96
C GLY A 197 -10.70 33.04 -25.25
N LEU A 198 -10.27 31.84 -25.65
CA LEU A 198 -10.72 30.56 -25.07
C LEU A 198 -10.00 30.25 -23.75
N VAL A 199 -8.77 30.72 -23.60
CA VAL A 199 -7.93 30.53 -22.41
C VAL A 199 -7.15 31.82 -22.16
N ASP A 200 -7.03 32.22 -20.88
CA ASP A 200 -6.19 33.34 -20.47
C ASP A 200 -5.11 32.87 -19.50
N PHE A 201 -3.90 32.69 -20.01
CA PHE A 201 -2.75 32.26 -19.21
C PHE A 201 -2.12 33.40 -18.40
N ARG A 202 -2.47 34.67 -18.67
CA ARG A 202 -1.85 35.84 -18.02
C ARG A 202 -2.38 36.07 -16.60
N TRP A 203 -3.62 35.68 -16.32
CA TRP A 203 -4.24 35.90 -15.00
C TRP A 203 -3.72 34.95 -13.91
N GLY A 204 -3.15 33.79 -14.28
CA GLY A 204 -2.58 32.84 -13.32
C GLY A 204 -1.29 33.31 -12.64
N LEU A 205 -0.56 34.26 -13.25
CA LEU A 205 0.72 34.77 -12.71
C LEU A 205 0.55 36.01 -11.83
N SER A 206 -0.54 36.78 -11.98
CA SER A 206 -0.71 38.06 -11.26
C SER A 206 -1.32 37.92 -9.86
N HIS A 207 -1.83 36.74 -9.47
CA HIS A 207 -2.41 36.53 -8.14
C HIS A 207 -1.40 36.07 -7.07
N MET A 208 -0.11 35.95 -7.42
CA MET A 208 0.95 35.54 -6.47
C MET A 208 1.85 36.69 -5.98
N MET A 209 1.57 37.94 -6.39
CA MET A 209 2.38 39.11 -6.01
C MET A 209 1.61 40.17 -5.20
N ILE A 210 0.44 39.82 -4.69
CA ILE A 210 -0.31 40.63 -3.71
C ILE A 210 -0.89 39.69 -2.64
N MET A 211 -0.04 39.18 -1.75
CA MET A 211 -0.38 38.82 -0.37
C MET A 211 0.83 39.05 0.51
#